data_AF-A0AAD7DLQ4-F1
#
_entry.id   AF-A0AAD7DLQ4-F1
#
_cell.length_a   1.000
_cell.length_b   1.000
_cell.length_c   1.000
_cell.angle_alpha   90.00
_cell.angle_beta   90.00
_cell.angle_gamma   90.00
#
_symmetry.space_group_name_H-M   'P 1'
#
loop_
_entity.id
_entity.type
_entity.pdbx_description
1 polymer ?
#
loop_
_entity_poly.entity_id
_entity_poly.type
_entity_poly.pdbx_seq_one_letter_code
_entity_poly.pdbx_strand_id
1 'polypeptide(L)'
;MHLPWLYVLLLLQVPLSAAILSNRTIDDTNGDSVSGLLPVYSPAAHFSPNSNCPTCSVKLDPTQVFDGTWHDSSQLPGGQPVSITLSFHGTAIYVFCVLANAVKNAITTSDFVFTLDGVP
;
A
#
# COMPACT_ATOMS: atom_id res chain seq x y z
N MET A 1 -16.59 43.55 33.95
CA MET A 1 -17.67 42.81 33.24
C MET A 1 -17.27 42.36 31.82
N HIS A 2 -15.97 42.23 31.48
CA HIS A 2 -15.51 41.93 30.10
C HIS A 2 -15.06 40.47 29.87
N LEU A 3 -14.97 39.65 30.92
CA LEU A 3 -14.63 38.23 30.83
C LEU A 3 -15.53 37.39 29.88
N PRO A 4 -16.86 37.58 29.82
CA PRO A 4 -17.70 36.70 28.99
C PRO A 4 -17.46 36.88 27.48
N TRP A 5 -16.99 38.05 27.06
CA TRP A 5 -16.68 38.33 25.65
C TRP A 5 -15.39 37.63 25.20
N LEU A 6 -14.43 37.46 26.12
CA LEU A 6 -13.18 36.74 25.85
C LEU A 6 -13.44 35.25 25.59
N TYR A 7 -14.37 34.63 26.32
CA TYR A 7 -14.77 33.23 26.12
C TYR A 7 -15.51 33.01 24.80
N VAL A 8 -16.38 33.95 24.39
CA VAL A 8 -17.06 33.90 23.09
C VAL A 8 -16.05 34.00 21.94
N LEU A 9 -15.07 34.91 22.05
CA LEU A 9 -13.97 35.02 21.08
C LEU A 9 -13.10 33.76 21.02
N LEU A 10 -12.84 33.09 22.16
CA LEU A 10 -12.11 31.82 22.18
C LEU A 10 -12.88 30.67 21.50
N LEU A 11 -14.20 30.63 21.66
CA LEU A 11 -15.07 29.62 21.05
C LEU A 11 -15.21 29.81 19.52
N LEU A 12 -15.12 31.05 19.04
CA LEU A 12 -15.11 31.38 17.60
C LEU A 12 -13.80 31.01 16.89
N GLN A 13 -12.75 30.65 17.63
CA GLN A 13 -11.46 30.21 17.09
C GLN A 13 -11.36 28.70 16.91
N VAL A 14 -12.38 27.92 17.27
CA VAL A 14 -12.37 26.48 17.03
C VAL A 14 -12.58 26.25 15.53
N PRO A 15 -11.56 25.81 14.77
CA PRO A 15 -11.76 25.52 13.36
C PRO A 15 -12.77 24.37 13.26
N LEU A 16 -13.87 24.61 12.56
CA LEU A 16 -14.83 23.58 12.22
C LEU A 16 -14.14 22.61 11.24
N SER A 17 -13.51 21.56 11.77
CA SER A 17 -12.86 20.55 10.94
C SER A 17 -13.94 19.66 10.33
N ALA A 18 -14.33 19.97 9.09
CA ALA A 18 -15.15 19.09 8.29
C ALA A 18 -14.24 18.02 7.67
N ALA A 19 -14.26 16.80 8.20
CA ALA A 19 -13.59 15.67 7.59
C ALA A 19 -14.35 15.28 6.30
N ILE A 20 -13.70 15.44 5.15
CA ILE A 20 -14.23 14.98 3.86
C ILE A 20 -13.76 13.55 3.64
N LEU A 21 -14.69 12.64 3.35
CA LEU A 21 -14.35 11.28 2.95
C LEU A 21 -13.64 11.33 1.60
N SER A 22 -12.41 10.79 1.55
CA SER A 22 -11.62 10.74 0.33
C SER A 22 -11.03 9.35 0.15
N ASN A 23 -11.02 8.87 -1.09
CA ASN A 23 -10.28 7.68 -1.49
C ASN A 23 -8.91 8.12 -2.00
N ARG A 24 -7.87 7.42 -1.57
CA ARG A 24 -6.49 7.69 -1.97
C ARG A 24 -5.84 6.38 -2.40
N THR A 25 -4.99 6.49 -3.41
CA THR A 25 -4.19 5.36 -3.89
C THR A 25 -2.79 5.50 -3.30
N ILE A 26 -2.32 4.41 -2.69
CA ILE A 26 -0.92 4.23 -2.32
C ILE A 26 -0.34 3.25 -3.33
N ASP A 27 0.36 3.79 -4.32
CA ASP A 27 0.95 3.01 -5.41
C ASP A 27 2.26 2.35 -4.98
N ASP A 28 2.58 1.19 -5.55
CA ASP A 28 3.78 0.43 -5.21
C ASP A 28 5.09 1.16 -5.59
N THR A 29 5.02 2.04 -6.58
CA THR A 29 6.16 2.77 -7.16
C THR A 29 6.10 4.28 -6.89
N ASN A 30 4.91 4.87 -6.93
CA ASN A 30 4.69 6.31 -6.76
C ASN A 30 4.22 6.70 -5.34
N GLY A 31 3.83 5.72 -4.51
CA GLY A 31 3.43 5.93 -3.12
C GLY A 31 2.04 6.56 -2.97
N ASP A 32 1.75 7.03 -1.76
CA ASP A 32 0.54 7.78 -1.44
C ASP A 32 0.48 9.09 -2.25
N SER A 33 -0.59 9.28 -3.02
CA SER A 33 -0.79 10.45 -3.87
C SER A 33 -0.78 11.81 -3.15
N VAL A 34 -0.86 11.83 -1.81
CA VAL A 34 -0.79 13.05 -1.00
C VAL A 34 0.51 13.16 -0.21
N SER A 35 0.86 12.12 0.53
CA SER A 35 2.04 12.17 1.42
C SER A 35 3.35 11.79 0.73
N GLY A 36 3.28 11.11 -0.42
CA GLY A 36 4.43 10.52 -1.11
C GLY A 36 5.05 9.34 -0.36
N LEU A 37 4.43 8.86 0.72
CA LEU A 37 4.93 7.70 1.46
C LEU A 37 4.84 6.45 0.59
N LEU A 38 5.96 5.74 0.47
CA LEU A 38 6.09 4.50 -0.27
C LEU A 38 5.90 3.29 0.64
N PRO A 39 5.41 2.16 0.12
CA PRO A 39 5.47 0.89 0.81
C PRO A 39 6.92 0.50 1.13
N VAL A 40 7.12 -0.14 2.28
CA VAL A 40 8.39 -0.71 2.71
C VAL A 40 8.40 -2.21 2.42
N TYR A 41 9.32 -2.61 1.55
CA TYR A 41 9.54 -3.99 1.14
C TYR A 41 10.64 -4.63 2.00
N SER A 42 10.36 -5.78 2.60
CA SER A 42 11.33 -6.48 3.45
C SER A 42 11.35 -8.00 3.20
N PRO A 43 12.53 -8.62 2.98
CA PRO A 43 13.79 -7.97 2.66
C PRO A 43 13.72 -7.24 1.31
N ALA A 44 14.20 -5.99 1.23
CA ALA A 44 14.08 -5.18 0.01
C ALA A 44 14.68 -5.86 -1.23
N ALA A 45 15.79 -6.58 -1.07
CA ALA A 45 16.45 -7.30 -2.16
C ALA A 45 15.62 -8.45 -2.77
N HIS A 46 14.53 -8.85 -2.12
CA HIS A 46 13.65 -9.91 -2.60
C HIS A 46 12.47 -9.38 -3.42
N PHE A 47 12.33 -8.06 -3.55
CA PHE A 47 11.33 -7.42 -4.39
C PHE A 47 12.00 -6.77 -5.59
N SER A 48 11.50 -7.09 -6.78
CA SER A 48 12.02 -6.57 -8.03
C SER A 48 11.01 -5.59 -8.63
N PRO A 49 11.35 -4.29 -8.77
CA PRO A 49 10.51 -3.34 -9.48
C PRO A 49 10.50 -3.63 -10.98
N ASN A 50 9.32 -3.54 -11.60
CA ASN A 50 9.12 -3.67 -13.05
C ASN A 50 9.89 -4.85 -13.66
N SER A 51 9.91 -6.00 -12.98
CA SER A 51 10.90 -7.03 -13.28
C SER A 51 10.70 -7.56 -14.71
N ASN A 52 11.63 -7.21 -15.59
CA ASN A 52 11.70 -7.79 -16.92
C ASN A 52 12.65 -8.99 -16.87
N CYS A 53 12.22 -10.03 -16.17
CA CYS A 53 13.01 -11.25 -15.99
C CYS A 53 12.85 -12.17 -17.20
N PRO A 54 13.90 -12.38 -18.03
CA PRO A 54 13.75 -13.16 -19.26
C PRO A 54 13.45 -14.63 -19.01
N THR A 55 13.99 -15.18 -17.90
CA THR A 55 13.91 -16.59 -17.51
C THR A 55 12.77 -16.91 -16.57
N CYS A 56 12.08 -15.91 -16.02
CA CYS A 56 10.96 -16.12 -15.13
C CYS A 56 9.74 -16.64 -15.89
N SER A 57 8.98 -17.53 -15.23
CA SER A 57 7.79 -18.11 -15.83
C SER A 57 6.58 -17.17 -15.76
N VAL A 58 6.47 -16.37 -14.69
CA VAL A 58 5.45 -15.33 -14.54
C VAL A 58 6.00 -14.03 -15.09
N LYS A 59 5.24 -13.39 -15.99
CA LYS A 59 5.55 -12.09 -16.58
C LYS A 59 4.27 -11.27 -16.65
N LEU A 60 4.33 -10.05 -16.13
CA LEU A 60 3.20 -9.13 -16.19
C LEU A 60 3.23 -8.34 -17.49
N ASP A 61 2.04 -8.06 -18.02
CA ASP A 61 1.85 -7.12 -19.11
C ASP A 61 1.71 -5.72 -18.50
N PRO A 62 2.64 -4.78 -18.75
CA PRO A 62 2.56 -3.42 -18.20
C PRO A 62 1.27 -2.69 -18.57
N THR A 63 0.57 -3.09 -19.64
CA THR A 63 -0.70 -2.48 -20.01
C THR A 63 -1.89 -2.95 -19.16
N GLN A 64 -1.68 -3.96 -18.31
CA GLN A 64 -2.71 -4.57 -17.47
C GLN A 64 -2.45 -4.36 -15.97
N VAL A 65 -1.40 -3.62 -15.61
CA VAL A 65 -1.11 -3.22 -14.23
C VAL A 65 -1.37 -1.72 -14.04
N PHE A 66 -1.71 -1.34 -12.81
CA PHE A 66 -1.97 0.06 -12.49
C PHE A 66 -0.72 0.91 -12.75
N ASP A 67 -0.90 2.03 -13.45
CA ASP A 67 0.17 2.95 -13.89
C ASP A 67 1.39 2.31 -14.57
N GLY A 68 1.26 1.07 -15.07
CA GLY A 68 2.35 0.37 -15.75
C GLY A 68 3.49 -0.10 -14.85
N THR A 69 3.32 -0.03 -13.53
CA THR A 69 4.34 -0.38 -12.54
C THR A 69 3.90 -1.49 -11.60
N TRP A 70 4.88 -2.20 -11.04
CA TRP A 70 4.67 -3.22 -10.03
C TRP A 70 5.99 -3.52 -9.32
N HIS A 71 5.91 -4.06 -8.11
CA HIS A 71 6.99 -4.77 -7.44
C HIS A 71 6.56 -6.22 -7.22
N ASP A 72 7.36 -7.18 -7.70
CA ASP A 72 7.08 -8.60 -7.51
C ASP A 72 8.12 -9.30 -6.65
N SER A 73 7.66 -10.36 -5.98
CA SER A 73 8.50 -11.31 -5.27
C SER A 73 7.96 -12.71 -5.50
N SER A 74 8.85 -13.69 -5.63
CA SER A 74 8.51 -15.10 -5.77
C SER A 74 9.11 -15.88 -4.61
N GLN A 75 8.26 -16.39 -3.72
CA GLN A 75 8.72 -17.19 -2.60
C GLN A 75 8.80 -18.67 -3.02
N LEU A 76 10.02 -19.21 -3.01
CA LEU A 76 10.23 -20.65 -3.20
C LEU A 76 9.98 -21.41 -1.89
N PRO A 77 9.57 -22.70 -1.94
CA PRO A 77 9.45 -23.52 -0.74
C PRO A 77 10.72 -23.50 0.12
N GLY A 78 10.57 -23.19 1.40
CA GLY A 78 11.70 -23.03 2.35
C GLY A 78 12.43 -21.68 2.27
N GLY A 79 12.01 -20.77 1.39
CA GLY A 79 12.51 -19.40 1.32
C GLY A 79 12.03 -18.54 2.50
N GLN A 80 12.77 -17.47 2.78
CA GLN A 80 12.38 -16.51 3.82
C GLN A 80 11.07 -15.80 3.44
N PRO A 81 10.15 -15.61 4.41
CA PRO A 81 8.95 -14.81 4.20
C PRO A 81 9.31 -13.38 3.78
N VAL A 82 8.48 -12.81 2.92
CA VAL A 82 8.56 -11.42 2.50
C VAL A 82 7.36 -10.66 3.04
N SER A 83 7.53 -9.36 3.30
CA SER A 83 6.48 -8.49 3.82
C SER A 83 6.48 -7.15 3.12
N ILE A 84 5.28 -6.62 2.92
CA ILE A 84 5.03 -5.24 2.47
C ILE A 84 4.38 -4.52 3.64
N THR A 85 5.00 -3.43 4.10
CA THR A 85 4.46 -2.59 5.18
C THR A 85 4.12 -1.21 4.62
N LEU A 86 2.95 -0.71 4.96
CA LEU A 86 2.51 0.64 4.62
C LEU A 86 1.92 1.31 5.86
N SER A 87 1.94 2.64 5.87
CA SER A 87 1.31 3.46 6.90
C SER A 87 0.33 4.41 6.23
N PHE A 88 -0.88 4.52 6.77
CA PHE A 88 -1.91 5.40 6.22
C PHE A 88 -2.72 6.04 7.34
N HIS A 89 -3.27 7.23 7.06
CA HIS A 89 -4.23 7.89 7.94
C HIS A 89 -5.62 7.80 7.31
N GLY A 90 -6.43 6.86 7.78
CA GLY A 90 -7.76 6.63 7.23
C GLY A 90 -8.60 5.70 8.09
N THR A 91 -9.78 5.35 7.58
CA THR A 91 -10.74 4.47 8.26
C THR A 91 -10.91 3.12 7.58
N ALA A 92 -10.34 2.96 6.38
CA ALA A 92 -10.36 1.72 5.61
C ALA A 92 -9.16 1.65 4.68
N ILE A 93 -8.74 0.43 4.35
CA ILE A 93 -7.75 0.14 3.32
C ILE A 93 -8.24 -1.00 2.44
N TYR A 94 -7.97 -0.90 1.16
CA TYR A 94 -8.24 -1.94 0.17
C TYR A 94 -6.92 -2.29 -0.52
N VAL A 95 -6.53 -3.57 -0.47
CA VAL A 95 -5.29 -4.04 -1.08
C VAL A 95 -5.63 -4.73 -2.39
N PHE A 96 -5.06 -4.24 -3.49
CA PHE A 96 -5.17 -4.84 -4.81
C PHE A 96 -3.78 -5.28 -5.25
N CYS A 97 -3.65 -6.54 -5.67
CA CYS A 97 -2.41 -7.09 -6.21
C CYS A 97 -2.72 -8.06 -7.34
N VAL A 98 -1.72 -8.32 -8.18
CA VAL A 98 -1.84 -9.32 -9.25
C VAL A 98 -1.55 -10.70 -8.68
N LEU A 99 -2.44 -11.65 -8.94
CA LEU A 99 -2.26 -13.05 -8.57
C LEU A 99 -2.04 -13.89 -9.82
N ALA A 100 -1.04 -14.76 -9.79
CA ALA A 100 -0.87 -15.75 -10.84
C ALA A 100 -1.93 -16.86 -10.67
N ASN A 101 -2.72 -17.13 -11.72
CA ASN A 101 -3.71 -18.22 -11.67
C ASN A 101 -3.06 -19.58 -11.94
N ALA A 102 -2.82 -19.90 -13.22
CA ALA A 102 -2.12 -21.11 -13.64
C ALA A 102 -1.09 -20.74 -14.71
N VAL A 103 0.20 -20.89 -14.36
CA VAL A 103 1.33 -20.58 -15.24
C VAL A 103 2.18 -21.83 -15.38
N LYS A 104 2.45 -22.21 -16.63
CA LYS A 104 3.26 -23.40 -16.93
C LYS A 104 4.65 -23.28 -16.30
N ASN A 105 5.10 -24.35 -15.64
CA ASN A 105 6.40 -24.42 -14.95
C ASN A 105 6.56 -23.46 -13.76
N ALA A 106 5.47 -22.93 -13.20
CA ALA A 106 5.48 -22.10 -12.00
C ALA A 106 4.58 -22.69 -10.91
N ILE A 107 4.96 -22.47 -9.65
CA ILE A 107 4.05 -22.60 -8.52
C ILE A 107 3.34 -21.25 -8.40
N THR A 108 2.00 -21.26 -8.42
CA THR A 108 1.17 -20.04 -8.41
C THR A 108 0.31 -19.91 -7.15
N THR A 109 0.41 -20.87 -6.23
CA THR A 109 -0.22 -20.78 -4.91
C THR A 109 0.25 -19.52 -4.19
N SER A 110 -0.69 -18.75 -3.68
CA SER A 110 -0.44 -17.48 -3.00
C SER A 110 -1.13 -17.49 -1.65
N ASP A 111 -0.35 -17.29 -0.58
CA ASP A 111 -0.83 -17.21 0.80
C ASP A 111 -0.45 -15.83 1.36
N PHE A 112 -1.43 -15.10 1.89
CA PHE A 112 -1.23 -13.77 2.45
C PHE A 112 -1.68 -13.73 3.91
N VAL A 113 -0.87 -13.09 4.74
CA VAL A 113 -1.25 -12.72 6.11
C VAL A 113 -1.31 -11.21 6.15
N PHE A 114 -2.46 -10.67 6.54
CA PHE A 114 -2.64 -9.25 6.76
C PHE A 114 -2.56 -8.97 8.25
N THR A 115 -1.87 -7.90 8.62
CA THR A 115 -1.83 -7.41 10.00
C THR A 115 -2.08 -5.92 9.97
N LEU A 116 -3.02 -5.43 10.78
CA LEU A 116 -3.33 -4.02 10.96
C LEU A 116 -2.94 -3.59 12.37
N ASP A 117 -2.12 -2.55 12.49
CA ASP A 117 -1.64 -2.02 13.77
C ASP A 117 -0.99 -3.09 14.69
N GLY A 118 -0.31 -4.06 14.08
CA GLY A 118 0.34 -5.18 14.78
C GLY A 118 -0.60 -6.33 15.18
N VAL A 119 -1.86 -6.30 14.74
CA VAL A 119 -2.87 -7.32 15.03
C VAL A 119 -3.23 -8.07 13.73
N PRO A 120 -3.24 -9.42 13.70
CA PRO A 120 -3.72 -10.20 12.56
C PRO A 120 -5.19 -9.98 12.20
#